data_AF-A0A7J8WBR7-F1
#
_entry.id   AF-A0A7J8WBR7-F1
#
_cell.length_a   1.000
_cell.length_b   1.000
_cell.length_c   1.000
_cell.angle_alpha   90.00
_cell.angle_beta   90.00
_cell.angle_gamma   90.00
#
_symmetry.space_group_name_H-M   'P 1'
#
loop_
_entity.id
_entity.type
_entity.pdbx_description
1 polymer ?
#
loop_
_entity_poly.entity_id
_entity_poly.type
_entity_poly.pdbx_seq_one_letter_code
_entity_poly.pdbx_strand_id
1 'polypeptide(L)'
;MLENILPHAMLKTKPNLELRIRTLKMDWTIIYDMLSGKDNSSFGWDEHRQMVVVEDAVWNYISSHKAASQFRHRSFSYYDQLTSIYAKDRATRNDA
;
A
#
# COMPACT_ATOMS: atom_id res chain seq x y z
N MET A 1 -9.48 -3.21 11.81
CA MET A 1 -10.71 -4.00 11.97
C MET A 1 -11.81 -3.30 11.17
N LEU A 2 -12.41 -4.00 10.21
CA LEU A 2 -13.39 -3.47 9.26
C LEU A 2 -14.81 -3.34 9.87
N GLU A 3 -15.01 -3.89 11.08
CA GLU A 3 -16.30 -3.93 11.78
C GLU A 3 -16.90 -2.55 12.06
N ASN A 4 -16.07 -1.52 12.27
CA ASN A 4 -16.55 -0.17 12.56
C ASN A 4 -17.08 0.59 11.34
N ILE A 5 -16.80 0.12 10.12
CA ILE A 5 -17.18 0.83 8.88
C ILE A 5 -18.60 0.40 8.44
N LEU A 6 -19.06 -0.80 8.81
CA LEU A 6 -20.37 -1.33 8.42
C LEU A 6 -21.01 -2.18 9.54
N PRO A 7 -21.50 -1.56 10.62
CA PRO A 7 -21.98 -2.26 11.82
C PRO A 7 -23.24 -3.13 11.59
N HIS A 8 -23.95 -2.96 10.48
CA HIS A 8 -25.15 -3.75 10.13
C HIS A 8 -24.94 -4.74 8.99
N ALA A 9 -23.78 -4.73 8.34
CA ALA A 9 -23.46 -5.74 7.36
C ALA A 9 -23.00 -6.98 8.13
N MET A 10 -23.92 -7.91 8.42
CA MET A 10 -23.59 -9.29 8.84
C MET A 10 -22.90 -10.07 7.71
N LEU A 11 -21.89 -9.46 7.09
CA LEU A 11 -20.94 -10.16 6.25
C LEU A 11 -20.09 -10.95 7.24
N LYS A 12 -20.49 -12.20 7.52
CA LYS A 12 -19.53 -13.24 7.92
C LYS A 12 -18.57 -13.40 6.75
N THR A 13 -17.64 -12.46 6.60
CA THR A 13 -16.56 -12.60 5.64
C THR A 13 -15.80 -13.82 6.08
N LYS A 14 -15.73 -14.81 5.19
CA LYS A 14 -14.94 -16.00 5.41
C LYS A 14 -13.55 -15.55 5.89
N PRO A 15 -12.94 -16.16 6.92
CA PRO A 15 -11.70 -15.67 7.52
C PRO A 15 -10.56 -15.50 6.49
N ASN A 16 -10.60 -16.27 5.40
CA ASN A 16 -9.68 -16.11 4.28
C ASN A 16 -9.82 -14.77 3.51
N LEU A 17 -11.03 -14.20 3.41
CA LEU A 17 -11.28 -12.92 2.74
C LEU A 17 -10.80 -11.74 3.61
N GLU A 18 -11.06 -11.79 4.91
CA GLU A 18 -10.59 -10.75 5.83
C GLU A 18 -9.06 -10.70 5.89
N LEU A 19 -8.41 -11.87 5.98
CA LEU A 19 -6.96 -11.97 5.89
C LEU A 19 -6.42 -11.40 4.59
N ARG A 20 -7.07 -11.69 3.45
CA ARG A 20 -6.64 -11.18 2.14
C ARG A 20 -6.77 -9.66 2.05
N ILE A 21 -7.87 -9.08 2.53
CA ILE A 21 -8.04 -7.62 2.58
C ILE A 21 -6.98 -6.99 3.48
N ARG A 22 -6.70 -7.60 4.64
CA ARG A 22 -5.65 -7.14 5.56
C ARG A 22 -4.27 -7.15 4.88
N THR A 23 -3.91 -8.24 4.19
CA THR A 23 -2.64 -8.32 3.45
C THR A 23 -2.56 -7.27 2.36
N LEU A 24 -3.62 -7.09 1.57
CA LEU A 24 -3.66 -6.07 0.51
C LEU A 24 -3.48 -4.66 1.07
N LYS A 25 -4.12 -4.35 2.21
CA LYS A 25 -3.97 -3.04 2.87
C LYS A 25 -2.55 -2.84 3.42
N MET A 26 -1.91 -3.89 3.94
CA MET A 26 -0.52 -3.84 4.39
C MET A 26 0.44 -3.61 3.24
N ASP A 27 0.30 -4.35 2.14
CA ASP A 27 1.11 -4.18 0.93
C ASP A 27 0.93 -2.77 0.34
N TRP A 28 -0.32 -2.31 0.20
CA TRP A 28 -0.62 -0.96 -0.26
C TRP A 28 0.00 0.12 0.64
N THR A 29 -0.05 -0.06 1.97
CA THR A 29 0.54 0.90 2.91
C THR A 29 2.04 1.07 2.65
N ILE A 30 2.77 -0.03 2.44
CA ILE A 30 4.21 0.02 2.18
C ILE A 30 4.49 0.79 0.88
N ILE A 31 3.75 0.48 -0.19
CA ILE A 31 3.92 1.15 -1.50
C ILE A 31 3.54 2.64 -1.39
N TYR A 32 2.45 2.97 -0.71
CA TYR A 32 2.00 4.34 -0.51
C TYR A 32 3.02 5.17 0.28
N ASP A 33 3.58 4.60 1.35
CA ASP A 33 4.59 5.27 2.16
C ASP A 33 5.90 5.46 1.38
N MET A 34 6.28 4.53 0.48
CA MET A 34 7.38 4.73 -0.46
C MET A 34 7.12 5.91 -1.40
N LEU A 35 5.94 5.99 -2.00
CA LEU A 35 5.62 6.99 -3.02
C LEU A 35 5.28 8.37 -2.45
N SER A 36 4.78 8.43 -1.20
CA SER A 36 4.30 9.66 -0.56
C SER A 36 5.28 10.24 0.48
N GLY A 37 6.42 9.58 0.70
CA GLY A 37 7.41 10.00 1.69
C GLY A 37 8.03 11.37 1.37
N LYS A 38 8.22 12.20 2.39
CA LYS A 38 8.67 13.60 2.28
C LYS A 38 10.04 13.76 1.57
N ASP A 39 10.89 12.74 1.66
CA ASP A 39 12.23 12.72 1.05
C ASP A 39 12.32 11.77 -0.17
N ASN A 40 11.18 11.21 -0.62
CA ASN A 40 11.11 10.10 -1.57
C ASN A 40 10.89 10.54 -3.04
N SER A 41 11.40 11.71 -3.44
CA SER A 41 11.28 12.21 -4.84
C SER A 41 11.84 11.23 -5.89
N SER A 42 12.68 10.29 -5.47
CA SER A 42 13.28 9.27 -6.32
C SER A 42 12.31 8.14 -6.69
N PHE A 43 11.24 7.92 -5.92
CA PHE A 43 10.28 6.84 -6.17
C PHE A 43 9.18 7.30 -7.12
N GLY A 44 9.06 6.60 -8.24
CA GLY A 44 7.97 6.70 -9.18
C GLY A 44 7.06 5.48 -9.16
N TRP A 45 5.89 5.64 -9.77
CA TRP A 45 4.94 4.57 -10.05
C TRP A 45 4.85 4.37 -11.56
N ASP A 46 5.06 3.14 -12.02
CA ASP A 46 4.80 2.77 -13.41
C ASP A 46 3.35 2.28 -13.52
N GLU A 47 2.49 3.13 -14.08
CA GLU A 47 1.06 2.83 -14.25
C GLU A 47 0.80 1.63 -15.18
N HIS A 48 1.67 1.38 -16.15
CA HIS A 48 1.49 0.28 -17.10
C HIS A 48 1.87 -1.07 -16.48
N ARG A 49 2.98 -1.09 -15.74
CA ARG A 49 3.49 -2.29 -15.06
C ARG A 49 2.87 -2.47 -13.67
N GLN A 50 2.19 -1.45 -13.18
CA GLN A 50 1.59 -1.37 -11.85
C GLN A 50 2.63 -1.69 -10.77
N MET A 51 3.77 -0.99 -10.77
CA MET A 51 4.86 -1.26 -9.83
C MET A 51 5.70 -0.03 -9.50
N VAL A 52 6.45 -0.12 -8.41
CA VAL A 52 7.38 0.93 -7.97
C VAL A 52 8.62 0.95 -8.87
N VAL A 53 8.99 2.14 -9.35
CA VAL A 53 10.18 2.38 -10.17
C VAL A 53 11.07 3.41 -9.48
N VAL A 54 12.36 3.09 -9.39
CA VAL A 54 13.40 3.98 -8.86
C VAL A 54 14.75 3.51 -9.39
N GLU A 55 15.76 4.38 -9.33
CA GLU A 55 17.14 4.03 -9.63
C GLU A 55 17.63 2.82 -8.81
N ASP A 56 18.42 1.95 -9.46
CA ASP A 56 18.96 0.74 -8.83
C ASP A 56 19.82 1.03 -7.59
N ALA A 57 20.50 2.18 -7.55
CA ALA A 57 21.28 2.61 -6.40
C ALA A 57 20.41 2.77 -5.14
N VAL A 58 19.21 3.34 -5.30
CA VAL A 58 18.25 3.52 -4.21
C VAL A 58 17.63 2.17 -3.80
N TRP A 59 17.37 1.27 -4.77
CA TRP A 59 16.95 -0.09 -4.45
C TRP A 59 17.98 -0.82 -3.59
N ASN A 60 19.28 -0.66 -3.89
CA ASN A 60 20.34 -1.29 -3.11
C ASN A 60 20.36 -0.76 -1.66
N TYR A 61 20.12 0.53 -1.46
CA TYR A 61 20.01 1.13 -0.13
C TYR A 61 18.82 0.57 0.69
N ILE A 62 17.66 0.41 0.04
CA ILE A 62 16.43 -0.06 0.70
C ILE A 62 16.28 -1.58 0.73
N SER A 63 17.09 -2.32 -0.03
CA SER A 63 17.05 -3.79 -0.05
C SER A 63 17.26 -4.43 1.33
N SER A 64 17.87 -3.70 2.27
CA SER A 64 17.97 -4.01 3.70
C SER A 64 16.61 -4.12 4.42
N HIS A 65 15.60 -3.39 3.95
CA HIS A 65 14.23 -3.42 4.46
C HIS A 65 13.41 -4.50 3.74
N LYS A 66 13.31 -5.69 4.36
CA LYS A 66 12.61 -6.87 3.79
C LYS A 66 11.17 -6.59 3.36
N ALA A 67 10.45 -5.72 4.07
CA ALA A 67 9.08 -5.36 3.74
C ALA A 67 8.97 -4.58 2.42
N ALA A 68 10.01 -3.80 2.09
CA ALA A 68 10.09 -2.94 0.93
C ALA A 68 10.71 -3.65 -0.30
N SER A 69 11.74 -4.45 -0.06
CA SER A 69 12.52 -5.11 -1.12
C SER A 69 11.70 -6.06 -2.01
N GLN A 70 10.64 -6.67 -1.46
CA GLN A 70 9.72 -7.51 -2.22
C GLN A 70 9.01 -6.78 -3.38
N PHE A 71 8.94 -5.44 -3.35
CA PHE A 71 8.23 -4.65 -4.36
C PHE A 71 9.11 -4.28 -5.57
N ARG A 72 10.42 -4.57 -5.54
CA ARG A 72 11.35 -4.25 -6.64
C ARG A 72 10.94 -4.86 -7.98
N HIS A 73 10.39 -6.06 -7.95
CA HIS A 73 10.00 -6.81 -9.16
C HIS A 73 8.56 -7.31 -9.11
N ARG A 74 7.74 -6.76 -8.20
CA ARG A 74 6.38 -7.23 -7.95
C ARG A 74 5.38 -6.17 -8.41
N SER A 75 4.52 -6.56 -9.35
CA SER A 75 3.35 -5.77 -9.72
C SER A 75 2.28 -5.82 -8.62
N PHE A 76 1.61 -4.70 -8.43
CA PHE A 76 0.52 -4.52 -7.47
C PHE A 76 -0.65 -3.77 -8.13
N SER A 77 -1.50 -4.51 -8.85
CA SER A 77 -2.60 -3.96 -9.66
C SER A 77 -3.75 -3.30 -8.90
N TYR A 78 -3.72 -3.33 -7.56
CA TYR A 78 -4.76 -2.74 -6.71
C TYR A 78 -4.36 -1.37 -6.14
N TYR A 79 -3.22 -0.82 -6.55
CA TYR A 79 -2.69 0.41 -5.97
C TYR A 79 -3.68 1.58 -6.07
N ASP A 80 -4.18 1.86 -7.28
CA ASP A 80 -5.06 3.01 -7.53
C ASP A 80 -6.39 2.88 -6.80
N GLN A 81 -6.97 1.67 -6.82
CA GLN A 81 -8.23 1.37 -6.13
C GLN A 81 -8.10 1.55 -4.62
N LEU A 82 -7.03 1.01 -4.03
CA LEU A 82 -6.78 1.12 -2.59
C LEU A 82 -6.39 2.55 -2.18
N THR A 83 -5.70 3.29 -3.05
CA THR A 83 -5.40 4.71 -2.83
C THR A 83 -6.69 5.53 -2.79
N SER A 84 -7.62 5.32 -3.73
CA SER A 84 -8.93 5.99 -3.73
C SER A 84 -9.74 5.75 -2.46
N ILE A 85 -9.63 4.54 -1.89
CA ILE A 85 -10.35 4.15 -0.67
C ILE A 85 -9.66 4.69 0.60
N TYR A 86 -8.35 4.51 0.74
CA TYR A 86 -7.65 4.70 2.02
C TYR A 86 -6.79 5.97 2.12
N ALA A 87 -6.46 6.65 1.02
CA ALA A 87 -5.62 7.85 1.08
C ALA A 87 -6.32 9.00 1.83
N LYS A 88 -7.64 9.15 1.64
CA LYS A 88 -8.45 10.15 2.34
C LYS A 88 -8.41 9.97 3.87
N ASP A 89 -8.54 8.73 4.34
CA ASP A 89 -8.49 8.42 5.78
C ASP A 89 -7.11 8.69 6.41
N ARG A 90 -6.02 8.60 5.63
CA ARG A 90 -4.67 8.89 6.12
C ARG A 90 -4.38 10.38 6.20
N ALA A 91 -4.92 11.19 5.29
CA ALA A 91 -4.74 12.64 5.30
C ALA A 91 -5.37 13.26 6.56
N THR A 92 -6.59 12.85 6.92
CA THR A 92 -7.34 13.40 8.06
C THR A 92 -6.75 13.05 9.43
N ARG A 93 -5.87 12.03 9.52
CA ARG A 93 -5.25 11.63 10.80
C ARG A 93 -4.06 12.51 11.20
N ASN A 94 -3.60 13.41 10.33
CA ASN A 94 -2.43 14.26 10.61
C ASN A 94 -2.80 15.63 11.22
N ASP A 95 -4.09 15.91 11.43
CA ASP A 95 -4.62 17.18 11.95
C ASP A 95 -5.09 17.10 13.42
N ALA A 96 -4.59 16.15 14.21
CA ALA A 96 -4.91 16.01 15.64
C ALA A 96 -3.66 15.81 16.51
#